data_AF-A0AA38RZ72-F1
#
_entry.id   AF-A0AA38RZ72-F1
#
_cell.length_a   1.000
_cell.length_b   1.000
_cell.length_c   1.000
_cell.angle_alpha   90.00
_cell.angle_beta   90.00
_cell.angle_gamma   90.00
#
_symmetry.space_group_name_H-M   'P 1'
#
loop_
_entity.id
_entity.type
_entity.pdbx_description
1 polymer ?
#
loop_
_entity_poly.entity_id
_entity_poly.type
_entity_poly.pdbx_seq_one_letter_code
_entity_poly.pdbx_strand_id
1 'polypeptide(L)'
;MDDSEAEFPLDMGEMLGPIVRPELRDISLHSCRVRLADLASLLKRLPDSVDYIGLWKVRLISGTWEEALDVLREKVCNYMALYRPAGGECSNLAPDDYAAVFETTDFDRDTAAQVYAMHRVHHQPNPLRVLRDWTQNPNEEQNFILDQDGTEDEDSDMEE
;
A
#
# COMPACT_ATOMS: atom_id res chain seq x y z
N MET A 1 27.47 4.26 -23.06
CA MET A 1 27.61 2.93 -22.44
C MET A 1 26.22 2.56 -22.02
N ASP A 2 25.62 1.67 -22.78
CA ASP A 2 24.23 1.24 -22.67
C ASP A 2 24.25 -0.07 -21.89
N ASP A 3 24.28 0.04 -20.56
CA ASP A 3 24.06 -1.10 -19.67
C ASP A 3 22.54 -1.35 -19.62
N SER A 4 22.00 -1.85 -20.73
CA SER A 4 20.72 -2.54 -20.72
C SER A 4 20.96 -3.90 -20.06
N GLU A 5 21.17 -3.91 -18.75
CA GLU A 5 21.00 -5.13 -17.96
C GLU A 5 19.57 -5.59 -18.21
N ALA A 6 19.43 -6.67 -18.98
CA ALA A 6 18.19 -7.38 -19.14
C ALA A 6 17.85 -8.03 -17.78
N GLU A 7 17.37 -7.22 -16.84
CA GLU A 7 16.75 -7.70 -15.61
C GLU A 7 15.43 -8.36 -15.99
N PHE A 8 15.45 -9.69 -16.01
CA PHE A 8 14.28 -10.49 -16.28
C PHE A 8 13.21 -10.25 -15.20
N PRO A 9 11.94 -10.10 -15.58
CA PRO A 9 10.83 -10.09 -14.62
C PRO A 9 10.94 -11.29 -13.67
N LEU A 10 10.87 -11.04 -12.37
CA LEU A 10 10.88 -12.10 -11.38
C LEU A 10 9.57 -12.90 -11.46
N ASP A 11 9.66 -14.19 -11.77
CA ASP A 11 8.55 -15.11 -11.56
C ASP A 11 8.50 -15.47 -10.07
N MET A 12 7.75 -14.68 -9.31
CA MET A 12 7.57 -14.90 -7.87
C MET A 12 6.83 -16.21 -7.58
N GLY A 13 6.07 -16.74 -8.55
CA GLY A 13 5.42 -18.04 -8.45
C GLY A 13 6.44 -19.19 -8.40
N GLU A 14 7.49 -19.12 -9.21
CA GLU A 14 8.59 -20.09 -9.17
C GLU A 14 9.49 -19.93 -7.94
N MET A 15 9.75 -18.70 -7.50
CA MET A 15 10.63 -18.44 -6.34
C MET A 15 10.20 -19.13 -5.04
N LEU A 16 8.89 -19.19 -4.78
CA LEU A 16 8.41 -19.88 -3.58
C LEU A 16 8.43 -21.41 -3.71
N GLY A 17 8.52 -21.96 -4.93
CA GLY A 17 8.45 -23.39 -5.19
C GLY A 17 7.19 -24.04 -4.61
N PRO A 18 6.99 -25.36 -4.76
CA PRO A 18 5.86 -26.07 -4.14
C PRO A 18 5.99 -26.21 -2.61
N ILE A 19 7.03 -25.62 -1.99
CA ILE A 19 7.32 -25.77 -0.57
C ILE A 19 6.45 -24.80 0.22
N VAL A 20 5.46 -25.35 0.92
CA VAL A 20 4.67 -24.63 1.91
C VAL A 20 5.60 -24.22 3.06
N ARG A 21 5.62 -22.92 3.39
CA ARG A 21 6.39 -22.37 4.51
C ARG A 21 5.41 -21.95 5.61
N PRO A 22 4.88 -22.89 6.42
CA PRO A 22 3.80 -22.59 7.38
C PRO A 22 4.24 -21.60 8.47
N GLU A 23 5.54 -21.58 8.78
CA GLU A 23 6.15 -20.67 9.77
C GLU A 23 6.65 -19.35 9.15
N LEU A 24 6.31 -19.05 7.89
CA LEU A 24 6.71 -17.79 7.27
C LEU A 24 5.91 -16.64 7.89
N ARG A 25 6.60 -15.80 8.68
CA ARG A 25 6.00 -14.64 9.35
C ARG A 25 6.30 -13.33 8.64
N ASP A 26 7.46 -13.22 8.02
CA ASP A 26 7.93 -11.97 7.41
C ASP A 26 8.35 -12.21 5.96
N ILE A 27 7.90 -11.33 5.06
CA ILE A 27 8.36 -11.28 3.68
C ILE A 27 8.74 -9.85 3.31
N SER A 28 9.82 -9.71 2.55
CA SER A 28 10.25 -8.42 2.03
C SER A 28 10.74 -8.55 0.61
N LEU A 29 10.27 -7.64 -0.25
CA LEU A 29 10.73 -7.49 -1.63
C LEU A 29 11.46 -6.16 -1.76
N HIS A 30 12.70 -6.21 -2.24
CA HIS A 30 13.55 -5.03 -2.37
C HIS A 30 13.99 -4.84 -3.82
N SER A 31 13.76 -3.64 -4.34
CA SER A 31 14.24 -3.17 -5.65
C SER A 31 13.92 -4.13 -6.80
N CYS A 32 12.78 -4.81 -6.75
CA CYS A 32 12.38 -5.81 -7.74
C CYS A 32 11.39 -5.25 -8.76
N ARG A 33 11.39 -5.85 -9.96
CA ARG A 33 10.43 -5.60 -11.02
C ARG A 33 9.41 -6.73 -11.05
N VAL A 34 8.13 -6.42 -10.84
CA VAL A 34 7.08 -7.43 -10.69
C VAL A 34 5.87 -7.10 -11.55
N ARG A 35 5.22 -8.12 -12.12
CA ARG A 35 3.88 -7.95 -12.70
C ARG A 35 2.86 -8.03 -11.57
N LEU A 36 1.78 -7.25 -11.67
CA LEU A 36 0.69 -7.31 -10.69
C LEU A 36 0.15 -8.74 -10.50
N ALA A 37 -0.01 -9.51 -11.58
CA ALA A 37 -0.49 -10.89 -11.51
C ALA A 37 0.43 -11.80 -10.67
N ASP A 38 1.75 -11.58 -10.74
CA ASP A 38 2.72 -12.35 -9.95
C ASP A 38 2.63 -11.93 -8.48
N LEU A 39 2.48 -10.64 -8.19
CA LEU A 39 2.32 -10.12 -6.83
C LEU A 39 1.04 -10.69 -6.18
N ALA A 40 -0.08 -10.65 -6.89
CA ALA A 40 -1.34 -11.23 -6.43
C ALA A 40 -1.21 -12.74 -6.17
N SER A 41 -0.52 -13.45 -7.06
CA SER A 41 -0.28 -14.90 -6.92
C SER A 41 0.61 -15.21 -5.73
N LEU A 42 1.65 -14.40 -5.48
CA LEU A 42 2.50 -14.49 -4.31
C LEU A 42 1.68 -14.33 -3.03
N LEU A 43 0.92 -13.23 -2.90
CA LEU A 43 0.14 -12.92 -1.70
C LEU A 43 -0.89 -14.00 -1.37
N LYS A 44 -1.56 -14.56 -2.38
CA LYS A 44 -2.50 -15.68 -2.21
C LYS A 44 -1.86 -16.96 -1.68
N ARG A 45 -0.56 -17.14 -1.89
CA ARG A 45 0.20 -18.32 -1.45
C ARG A 45 0.87 -18.12 -0.09
N LEU A 46 0.94 -16.89 0.40
CA LEU A 46 1.45 -16.62 1.73
C LEU A 46 0.48 -17.18 2.79
N PRO A 47 1.00 -17.75 3.88
CA PRO A 47 0.14 -18.21 4.96
C PRO A 47 -0.60 -17.04 5.61
N ASP A 48 -1.70 -17.31 6.31
CA ASP A 48 -2.46 -16.27 7.01
C ASP A 48 -1.75 -15.78 8.29
N SER A 49 -0.71 -16.51 8.73
CA SER A 49 0.17 -16.17 9.85
C SER A 49 1.25 -15.12 9.52
N VAL A 50 1.22 -14.50 8.33
CA VAL A 50 2.19 -13.46 7.98
C VAL A 50 1.94 -12.21 8.82
N ASP A 51 2.96 -11.82 9.57
CA ASP A 51 2.98 -10.61 10.36
C ASP A 51 3.40 -9.40 9.54
N TYR A 52 4.41 -9.55 8.67
CA TYR A 52 5.03 -8.43 7.97
C TYR A 52 5.13 -8.66 6.47
N ILE A 53 4.69 -7.66 5.69
CA ILE A 53 4.91 -7.58 4.24
C ILE A 53 5.59 -6.25 3.91
N GLY A 54 6.83 -6.31 3.45
CA GLY A 54 7.59 -5.12 3.03
C GLY A 54 7.79 -5.05 1.52
N LEU A 55 7.36 -3.97 0.88
CA LEU A 55 7.60 -3.67 -0.53
C LEU A 55 8.45 -2.39 -0.64
N TRP A 56 9.75 -2.58 -0.83
CA TRP A 56 10.74 -1.50 -0.85
C TRP A 56 11.26 -1.29 -2.27
N LYS A 57 11.00 -0.11 -2.85
CA LYS A 57 11.41 0.25 -4.22
C LYS A 57 10.93 -0.76 -5.27
N VAL A 58 9.78 -1.37 -5.03
CA VAL A 58 9.18 -2.33 -5.96
C VAL A 58 8.64 -1.56 -7.17
N ARG A 59 8.93 -2.08 -8.37
CA ARG A 59 8.46 -1.51 -9.64
C ARG A 59 7.44 -2.43 -10.31
N LEU A 60 6.21 -1.94 -10.49
CA LEU A 60 5.24 -2.63 -11.33
C LEU A 60 5.60 -2.45 -12.81
N ILE A 61 5.78 -3.57 -13.50
CA ILE A 61 6.01 -3.57 -14.96
C ILE A 61 4.73 -3.87 -15.76
N SER A 62 3.64 -4.24 -15.09
CA SER A 62 2.31 -4.46 -15.65
C SER A 62 1.27 -4.32 -14.53
N GLY A 63 0.10 -3.75 -14.86
CA GLY A 63 -0.95 -3.34 -13.93
C GLY A 63 -0.73 -1.94 -13.35
N THR A 64 -1.63 -1.52 -12.47
CA THR A 64 -1.56 -0.24 -11.75
C THR A 64 -1.29 -0.44 -10.25
N TRP A 65 -0.76 0.59 -9.59
CA TRP A 65 -0.63 0.62 -8.14
C TRP A 65 -1.99 0.77 -7.46
N GLU A 66 -3.00 1.36 -8.10
CA GLU A 66 -4.39 1.35 -7.65
C GLU A 66 -4.86 -0.10 -7.47
N GLU A 67 -4.72 -0.93 -8.51
CA GLU A 67 -5.05 -2.35 -8.46
C GLU A 67 -4.17 -3.12 -7.47
N ALA A 68 -2.88 -2.79 -7.40
CA ALA A 68 -1.97 -3.44 -6.45
C ALA A 68 -2.36 -3.16 -4.99
N LEU A 69 -2.79 -1.93 -4.67
CA LEU A 69 -3.29 -1.60 -3.34
C LEU A 69 -4.57 -2.37 -3.01
N ASP A 70 -5.47 -2.55 -3.97
CA ASP A 70 -6.67 -3.37 -3.78
C ASP A 70 -6.28 -4.84 -3.48
N VAL A 71 -5.33 -5.40 -4.24
CA VAL A 71 -4.79 -6.75 -4.00
C VAL A 71 -4.09 -6.87 -2.65
N LEU A 72 -3.31 -5.87 -2.24
CA LEU A 72 -2.63 -5.85 -0.95
C LEU A 72 -3.64 -5.79 0.20
N ARG A 73 -4.72 -5.02 0.03
CA ARG A 73 -5.81 -4.91 1.01
C ARG A 73 -6.57 -6.21 1.24
N GLU A 74 -6.58 -7.11 0.27
CA GLU A 74 -7.16 -8.45 0.43
C GLU A 74 -6.31 -9.37 1.33
N LYS A 75 -5.00 -9.09 1.49
CA LYS A 75 -4.12 -9.91 2.31
C LYS A 75 -4.09 -9.43 3.75
N VAL A 76 -4.62 -10.25 4.65
CA VAL A 76 -4.49 -10.03 6.10
C VAL A 76 -3.02 -10.18 6.50
N CYS A 77 -2.47 -9.14 7.11
CA CYS A 77 -1.17 -9.13 7.78
C CYS A 77 -1.19 -8.10 8.91
N ASN A 78 -0.29 -8.24 9.90
CA ASN A 78 -0.22 -7.31 11.03
C ASN A 78 0.35 -5.94 10.62
N TYR A 79 1.32 -5.93 9.72
CA TYR A 79 1.93 -4.71 9.23
C TYR A 79 2.37 -4.81 7.77
N MET A 80 2.13 -3.74 7.02
CA MET A 80 2.59 -3.60 5.65
C MET A 80 3.39 -2.31 5.45
N ALA A 81 4.61 -2.47 4.95
CA ALA A 81 5.47 -1.36 4.59
C ALA A 81 5.47 -1.18 3.07
N LEU A 82 5.13 0.02 2.61
CA LEU A 82 5.27 0.43 1.21
C LEU A 82 6.26 1.59 1.17
N TYR A 83 7.38 1.42 0.48
CA TYR A 83 8.40 2.47 0.41
C TYR A 83 8.84 2.68 -1.02
N ARG A 84 8.64 3.90 -1.51
CA ARG A 84 9.01 4.34 -2.87
C ARG A 84 8.55 3.39 -4.00
N PRO A 85 7.26 3.03 -4.07
CA PRO A 85 6.73 2.25 -5.18
C PRO A 85 6.92 2.97 -6.53
N ALA A 86 7.15 2.23 -7.61
CA ALA A 86 7.41 2.77 -8.94
C ALA A 86 6.73 1.97 -10.06
N GLY A 87 6.74 2.49 -11.29
CA GLY A 87 6.05 1.83 -12.40
C GLY A 87 4.54 2.08 -12.39
N GLY A 88 3.80 1.46 -13.29
CA GLY A 88 2.38 1.78 -13.51
C GLY A 88 2.14 3.27 -13.68
N GLU A 89 1.04 3.76 -13.12
CA GLU A 89 0.65 5.17 -13.04
C GLU A 89 1.57 6.00 -12.15
N CYS A 90 2.28 5.42 -11.16
CA CYS A 90 3.19 6.17 -10.30
C CYS A 90 4.33 6.84 -11.09
N SER A 91 4.64 6.37 -12.29
CA SER A 91 5.65 7.00 -13.15
C SER A 91 5.18 8.31 -13.79
N ASN A 92 3.87 8.57 -13.75
CA ASN A 92 3.23 9.73 -14.36
C ASN A 92 2.60 10.68 -13.33
N LEU A 93 2.60 10.33 -12.05
CA LEU A 93 2.11 11.20 -10.99
C LEU A 93 3.01 12.44 -10.84
N ALA A 94 2.40 13.58 -10.55
CA ALA A 94 3.15 14.74 -10.11
C ALA A 94 3.84 14.43 -8.77
N PRO A 95 4.99 15.07 -8.46
CA PRO A 95 5.69 14.81 -7.20
C PRO A 95 4.82 15.02 -5.96
N ASP A 96 3.97 16.04 -5.95
CA ASP A 96 3.09 16.35 -4.82
C ASP A 96 1.99 15.28 -4.65
N ASP A 97 1.39 14.81 -5.76
CA ASP A 97 0.41 13.72 -5.75
C ASP A 97 1.03 12.41 -5.28
N TYR A 98 2.26 12.12 -5.74
CA TYR A 98 3.00 10.95 -5.30
C TYR A 98 3.28 11.00 -3.79
N ALA A 99 3.77 12.14 -3.31
CA ALA A 99 4.08 12.34 -1.90
C ALA A 99 2.84 12.21 -1.02
N ALA A 100 1.68 12.73 -1.45
CA ALA A 100 0.42 12.61 -0.72
C ALA A 100 -0.03 11.15 -0.50
N VAL A 101 0.37 10.22 -1.37
CA VAL A 101 -0.04 8.80 -1.28
C VAL A 101 1.01 7.94 -0.58
N PHE A 102 2.28 8.13 -0.91
CA PHE A 102 3.36 7.19 -0.61
C PHE A 102 4.47 7.76 0.27
N GLU A 103 4.41 9.05 0.62
CA GLU A 103 5.39 9.66 1.49
C GLU A 103 4.73 10.15 2.77
N THR A 104 5.55 10.20 3.81
CA THR A 104 5.21 10.79 5.10
C THR A 104 6.45 11.56 5.54
N THR A 105 6.22 12.76 6.07
CA THR A 105 7.27 13.55 6.72
C THR A 105 7.55 13.10 8.15
N ASP A 106 6.67 12.26 8.69
CA ASP A 106 6.74 11.68 10.03
C ASP A 106 7.04 10.18 9.92
N PHE A 107 8.22 9.77 10.40
CA PHE A 107 8.66 8.38 10.32
C PHE A 107 7.79 7.42 11.16
N ASP A 108 7.04 7.94 12.12
CA ASP A 108 6.16 7.14 12.98
C ASP A 108 4.73 7.02 12.42
N ARG A 109 4.44 7.64 11.26
CA ARG A 109 3.12 7.58 10.61
C ARG A 109 3.12 6.69 9.38
N ASP A 110 2.02 5.98 9.20
CA ASP A 110 1.75 5.29 7.95
C ASP A 110 1.33 6.27 6.85
N THR A 111 1.74 5.98 5.63
CA THR A 111 1.29 6.69 4.43
C THR A 111 -0.17 6.36 4.10
N ALA A 112 -0.84 7.20 3.30
CA ALA A 112 -2.23 6.93 2.89
C ALA A 112 -2.38 5.56 2.21
N ALA A 113 -1.42 5.17 1.36
CA ALA A 113 -1.36 3.85 0.75
C ALA A 113 -1.29 2.71 1.78
N GLN A 114 -0.47 2.86 2.82
CA GLN A 114 -0.31 1.87 3.89
C GLN A 114 -1.56 1.75 4.77
N VAL A 115 -2.17 2.88 5.16
CA VAL A 115 -3.43 2.88 5.92
C VAL A 115 -4.52 2.15 5.14
N TYR A 116 -4.61 2.42 3.83
CA TYR A 116 -5.54 1.73 2.93
C TYR A 116 -5.23 0.23 2.82
N ALA A 117 -3.99 -0.16 2.53
CA ALA A 117 -3.61 -1.55 2.32
C ALA A 117 -3.76 -2.40 3.60
N MET A 118 -3.55 -1.82 4.79
CA MET A 118 -3.70 -2.54 6.06
C MET A 118 -5.15 -2.60 6.57
N HIS A 119 -6.13 -2.07 5.82
CA HIS A 119 -7.53 -2.01 6.24
C HIS A 119 -7.74 -1.32 7.61
N ARG A 120 -6.85 -0.40 8.01
CA ARG A 120 -6.89 0.25 9.33
C ARG A 120 -8.12 1.12 9.53
N VAL A 121 -8.64 1.66 8.44
CA VAL A 121 -9.88 2.45 8.42
C VAL A 121 -10.89 1.75 7.52
N HIS A 122 -11.99 1.31 8.14
CA HIS A 122 -13.12 0.76 7.40
C HIS A 122 -13.70 1.85 6.48
N HIS A 123 -13.99 1.47 5.23
CA HIS A 123 -14.53 2.37 4.19
C HIS A 123 -13.59 3.47 3.67
N GLN A 124 -12.31 3.50 4.03
CA GLN A 124 -11.37 4.40 3.38
C GLN A 124 -11.25 4.06 1.88
N PRO A 125 -11.45 5.02 0.97
CA PRO A 125 -11.29 4.78 -0.47
C PRO A 125 -9.82 4.58 -0.82
N ASN A 126 -9.57 3.94 -1.97
CA ASN A 126 -8.22 3.80 -2.50
C ASN A 126 -7.66 5.21 -2.82
N PRO A 127 -6.52 5.61 -2.23
CA PRO A 127 -6.02 6.98 -2.36
C PRO A 127 -5.65 7.35 -3.80
N LEU A 128 -5.20 6.40 -4.62
CA LEU A 128 -4.91 6.63 -6.04
C LEU A 128 -6.17 6.86 -6.86
N ARG A 129 -7.28 6.19 -6.48
CA ARG A 129 -8.58 6.39 -7.09
C ARG A 129 -9.11 7.79 -6.81
N VAL A 130 -9.01 8.25 -5.55
CA VAL A 130 -9.42 9.62 -5.16
C VAL A 130 -8.65 10.67 -5.95
N LEU A 131 -7.32 10.53 -6.05
CA LEU A 131 -6.50 11.46 -6.84
C LEU A 131 -6.86 11.45 -8.32
N ARG A 132 -7.06 10.27 -8.91
CA ARG A 132 -7.48 10.15 -10.30
C ARG A 132 -8.82 10.86 -10.53
N ASP A 133 -9.78 10.66 -9.65
CA ASP A 133 -11.10 11.26 -9.78
C ASP A 133 -11.04 12.80 -9.63
N TRP A 134 -10.16 13.33 -8.75
CA TRP A 134 -9.90 14.77 -8.62
C TRP A 134 -9.26 15.39 -9.87
N THR A 135 -8.29 14.70 -10.48
CA THR A 135 -7.65 15.18 -11.71
C THR A 135 -8.61 15.17 -12.90
N GLN A 136 -9.62 14.30 -12.88
CA GLN A 136 -10.65 14.21 -13.92
C GLN A 136 -11.83 15.18 -13.69
N ASN A 137 -12.12 15.55 -12.45
CA ASN A 137 -13.24 16.43 -12.10
C ASN A 137 -12.87 17.41 -10.97
N PRO A 138 -12.04 18.44 -11.24
CA PRO A 138 -11.49 19.33 -10.21
C PRO A 138 -12.53 20.26 -9.53
N ASN A 139 -13.80 20.19 -9.91
CA ASN A 139 -14.86 21.09 -9.45
C ASN A 139 -15.81 20.46 -8.40
N GLU A 140 -15.56 19.25 -7.92
CA GLU A 140 -16.32 18.65 -6.82
C GLU A 140 -15.61 18.89 -5.47
N GLU A 141 -15.84 20.07 -4.89
CA GLU A 141 -15.55 20.30 -3.47
C GLU A 141 -16.47 19.43 -2.60
N GLN A 142 -15.93 18.42 -1.91
CA GLN A 142 -16.66 17.79 -0.80
C GLN A 142 -15.75 17.48 0.40
N ASN A 143 -16.00 18.26 1.46
CA ASN A 143 -15.95 17.94 2.89
C ASN A 143 -15.29 16.60 3.26
N PHE A 144 -13.98 16.64 3.52
CA PHE A 144 -13.40 15.70 4.47
C PHE A 144 -13.84 16.14 5.87
N ILE A 145 -14.82 15.42 6.42
CA ILE A 145 -15.13 15.44 7.85
C ILE A 145 -13.88 14.92 8.56
N LEU A 146 -13.04 15.84 9.06
CA LEU A 146 -12.19 15.56 10.20
C LEU A 146 -13.14 15.51 11.39
N ASP A 147 -13.64 14.32 11.73
CA ASP A 147 -14.05 14.04 13.10
C ASP A 147 -12.75 13.98 13.93
N GLN A 148 -12.21 15.16 14.22
CA GLN A 148 -11.39 15.41 15.38
C GLN A 148 -12.27 16.14 16.38
N ASP A 149 -13.01 15.38 17.20
CA ASP A 149 -12.91 15.59 18.65
C ASP A 149 -13.56 14.39 19.36
N GLY A 150 -12.70 13.61 20.00
CA GLY A 150 -13.06 12.47 20.83
C GLY A 150 -12.28 12.57 22.11
N THR A 151 -12.57 13.60 22.90
CA THR A 151 -12.25 13.82 24.32
C THR A 151 -13.02 15.09 24.69
N GLU A 152 -13.97 15.09 25.63
CA GLU A 152 -13.70 15.11 27.06
C GLU A 152 -14.79 14.34 27.82
N ASP A 153 -14.36 13.28 28.52
CA ASP A 153 -14.94 12.89 29.80
C ASP A 153 -14.58 13.98 30.81
N GLU A 154 -15.57 14.54 31.50
CA GLU A 154 -15.55 14.91 32.94
C GLU A 154 -16.76 15.81 33.24
N ASP A 155 -17.70 15.28 34.03
CA ASP A 155 -18.39 16.03 35.09
C ASP A 155 -19.17 15.02 35.94
N SER A 156 -18.42 14.30 36.78
CA SER A 156 -18.96 13.69 37.99
C SER A 156 -18.36 14.44 39.16
N ASP A 157 -19.04 15.48 39.65
CA ASP A 157 -18.84 15.93 41.03
C ASP A 157 -20.19 16.25 41.66
N MET A 158 -20.49 15.44 42.69
CA MET A 158 -21.53 15.65 43.69
C MET A 158 -21.09 16.81 44.60
N GLU A 159 -21.92 17.84 44.75
CA GLU A 159 -22.26 18.56 46.02
C GLU A 159 -23.62 19.26 45.75
N GLU A 160 -24.66 19.27 46.58
CA GLU A 160 -24.87 19.04 48.02
C GLU A 160 -26.14 18.21 48.29
#